data_AF-A0A9P9MLJ1-F1
#
_entry.id   AF-A0A9P9MLJ1-F1
#
_cell.length_a   1.000
_cell.length_b   1.000
_cell.length_c   1.000
_cell.angle_alpha   90.00
_cell.angle_beta   90.00
_cell.angle_gamma   90.00
#
_symmetry.space_group_name_H-M   'P 1'
#
loop_
_entity.id
_entity.type
_entity.pdbx_description
1 polymer ?
#
loop_
_entity_poly.entity_id
_entity_poly.type
_entity_poly.pdbx_seq_one_letter_code
_entity_poly.pdbx_strand_id
1 'polypeptide(L)'
;MSYVSRIQNNNSRLITVLIAPETVPSKNIQLAQVKFGTPVDFKEDGHEILVTSIEDATYVGAPSQAIDDAWTQLLWGRYFSISESEAKELWGNDYEAYWDHDKSGYTAGFDMFHQLHCLNQIRQALHRDYYPETAIHGEVKKRGRTCAKILGKYLEHCINHIRQSLMCWGSTAVTPIKFFPGYGHGYVKSDAMHTCRKFEPIREFVSERFNGSLHVPRPNGYKDHFDHAY
;
A
#
# COMPACT_ATOMS: atom_id res chain seq x y z
N MET A 1 39.84 -26.40 13.77
CA MET A 1 38.97 -26.54 14.96
C MET A 1 39.35 -25.43 15.92
N SER A 2 38.56 -24.36 15.95
CA SER A 2 38.90 -23.13 16.69
C SER A 2 37.88 -22.86 17.80
N TYR A 3 38.43 -22.32 18.88
CA TYR A 3 37.98 -22.25 20.26
C TYR A 3 36.82 -21.28 20.54
N VAL A 4 36.22 -21.49 21.72
CA VAL A 4 35.16 -20.69 22.36
C VAL A 4 35.71 -19.40 23.02
N SER A 5 34.82 -18.40 23.09
CA SER A 5 34.71 -17.30 24.08
C SER A 5 35.08 -15.88 23.61
N ARG A 6 34.10 -14.96 23.63
CA ARG A 6 33.86 -14.01 24.74
C ARG A 6 32.74 -13.03 24.37
N ILE A 7 31.77 -12.91 25.27
CA ILE A 7 30.81 -11.81 25.31
C ILE A 7 31.56 -10.57 25.82
N GLN A 8 31.54 -9.47 25.07
CA GLN A 8 31.75 -8.12 25.60
C GLN A 8 30.65 -7.20 25.06
N ASN A 9 29.83 -6.70 25.99
CA ASN A 9 28.89 -5.60 25.81
C ASN A 9 29.63 -4.29 25.53
N ASN A 10 29.18 -3.56 24.51
CA ASN A 10 28.87 -2.12 24.52
C ASN A 10 29.03 -1.53 23.12
N ASN A 11 27.91 -1.41 22.42
CA ASN A 11 27.39 -0.13 21.95
C ASN A 11 26.20 -0.42 21.07
N SER A 12 25.06 0.14 21.49
CA SER A 12 23.84 0.33 20.72
C SER A 12 24.18 0.85 19.32
N ARG A 13 24.39 -0.08 18.38
CA ARG A 13 24.33 0.22 16.96
C ARG A 13 22.85 0.44 16.66
N LEU A 14 22.49 1.72 16.65
CA LEU A 14 21.35 2.26 15.93
C LEU A 14 21.12 1.40 14.70
N ILE A 15 19.94 0.81 14.64
CA ILE A 15 19.42 0.12 13.46
C ILE A 15 19.38 1.20 12.38
N THR A 16 20.43 1.27 11.56
CA THR A 16 20.41 2.01 10.30
C THR A 16 19.43 1.25 9.42
N VAL A 17 18.16 1.62 9.51
CA VAL A 17 17.15 1.24 8.52
C VAL A 17 17.72 1.72 7.20
N LEU A 18 18.02 0.78 6.31
CA LEU A 18 18.42 1.05 4.93
C LEU A 18 17.26 1.79 4.25
N ILE A 19 17.28 3.11 4.36
CA ILE A 19 16.47 4.05 3.58
C ILE A 19 17.40 4.49 2.46
N ALA A 20 16.94 4.56 1.21
CA ALA A 20 17.62 5.38 0.21
C ALA A 20 17.55 6.84 0.73
N PRO A 21 18.59 7.37 1.38
CA PRO A 21 18.46 8.49 2.30
C PRO A 21 18.04 9.81 1.62
N GLU A 22 18.05 9.84 0.29
CA GLU A 22 17.97 11.08 -0.48
C GLU A 22 16.60 11.30 -1.15
N THR A 23 15.76 10.27 -1.27
CA THR A 23 14.44 10.42 -1.92
C THR A 23 13.33 10.81 -0.97
N VAL A 24 13.41 10.41 0.30
CA VAL A 24 12.44 10.79 1.34
C VAL A 24 13.20 11.33 2.55
N PRO A 25 12.97 12.58 2.96
CA PRO A 25 13.64 13.12 4.14
C PRO A 25 13.37 12.24 5.36
N SER A 26 14.40 11.91 6.13
CA SER A 26 14.28 11.03 7.31
C SER A 26 13.22 11.49 8.32
N LYS A 27 12.98 12.81 8.42
CA LYS A 27 11.90 13.42 9.23
C LYS A 27 10.49 12.94 8.84
N ASN A 28 10.28 12.48 7.61
CA ASN A 28 9.02 11.96 7.11
C ASN A 28 8.85 10.45 7.42
N ILE A 29 9.91 9.79 7.89
CA ILE A 29 9.88 8.37 8.26
C ILE A 29 9.82 8.30 9.80
N GLN A 30 8.62 8.49 10.31
CA GLN A 30 8.33 8.46 11.75
C GLN A 30 7.64 7.14 12.12
N LEU A 31 7.90 6.65 13.33
CA LEU A 31 7.21 5.47 13.87
C LEU A 31 6.08 5.87 14.83
N ALA A 32 5.06 5.01 14.93
CA ALA A 32 3.97 5.13 15.89
C ALA A 32 3.48 3.77 16.35
N GLN A 33 2.98 3.71 17.58
CA GLN A 33 2.21 2.58 18.08
C GLN A 33 0.76 2.75 17.61
N VAL A 34 0.25 1.79 16.84
CA VAL A 34 -1.08 1.84 16.25
C VAL A 34 -1.87 0.60 16.66
N LYS A 35 -3.07 0.81 17.20
CA LYS A 35 -4.05 -0.27 17.36
C LYS A 35 -4.83 -0.38 16.06
N PHE A 36 -4.85 -1.56 15.44
CA PHE A 36 -5.62 -1.73 14.20
C PHE A 36 -7.12 -1.73 14.52
N GLY A 37 -7.87 -0.96 13.72
CA GLY A 37 -9.33 -0.90 13.77
C GLY A 37 -9.99 -2.08 13.07
N THR A 38 -11.32 -2.12 13.16
CA THR A 38 -12.16 -3.10 12.44
C THR A 38 -11.79 -4.58 12.68
N PRO A 39 -11.55 -5.03 13.93
CA PRO A 39 -11.32 -6.45 14.18
C PRO A 39 -12.61 -7.26 13.97
N VAL A 40 -12.41 -8.55 13.69
CA VAL A 40 -13.48 -9.54 13.83
C VAL A 40 -13.68 -9.86 15.31
N ASP A 41 -14.94 -9.99 15.71
CA ASP A 41 -15.38 -10.40 17.03
C ASP A 41 -16.65 -11.28 16.92
N PHE A 42 -17.16 -11.78 18.05
CA PHE A 42 -18.29 -12.71 18.08
C PHE A 42 -19.30 -12.30 19.14
N LYS A 43 -20.59 -12.35 18.79
CA LYS A 43 -21.70 -12.20 19.73
C LYS A 43 -21.78 -13.38 20.70
N GLU A 44 -22.58 -13.23 21.76
CA GLU A 44 -22.82 -14.30 22.74
C GLU A 44 -23.40 -15.57 22.11
N ASP A 45 -24.17 -15.43 21.04
CA ASP A 45 -24.76 -16.53 20.26
C ASP A 45 -23.81 -17.12 19.20
N GLY A 46 -22.57 -16.62 19.11
CA GLY A 46 -21.54 -17.11 18.20
C GLY A 46 -21.55 -16.47 16.81
N HIS A 47 -22.46 -15.55 16.51
CA HIS A 47 -22.41 -14.86 15.21
C HIS A 47 -21.19 -13.95 15.11
N GLU A 48 -20.45 -14.11 14.01
CA GLU A 48 -19.33 -13.25 13.65
C GLU A 48 -19.82 -11.83 13.39
N ILE A 49 -19.08 -10.85 13.91
CA ILE A 49 -19.29 -9.44 13.68
C ILE A 49 -17.99 -8.76 13.31
N LEU A 50 -18.10 -7.78 12.41
CA LEU A 50 -17.04 -6.85 12.15
C LEU A 50 -17.24 -5.64 13.08
N VAL A 51 -16.29 -5.38 13.98
CA VAL A 51 -16.39 -4.28 14.93
C VAL A 51 -16.01 -2.99 14.24
N THR A 52 -16.97 -2.32 13.62
CA THR A 52 -16.74 -1.02 12.98
C THR A 52 -16.96 0.10 13.99
N SER A 53 -16.00 1.03 14.06
CA SER A 53 -16.26 2.37 14.60
C SER A 53 -16.64 3.32 13.46
N ILE A 54 -17.31 4.42 13.76
CA ILE A 54 -17.64 5.46 12.77
C ILE A 54 -16.36 6.04 12.13
N GLU A 55 -15.24 5.99 12.85
CA GLU A 55 -13.92 6.44 12.37
C GLU A 55 -13.23 5.39 11.48
N ASP A 56 -13.51 4.09 11.67
CA ASP A 56 -12.84 3.00 10.93
C ASP A 56 -13.61 2.53 9.66
N ALA A 57 -14.90 2.87 9.54
CA ALA A 57 -15.80 2.33 8.51
C ALA A 57 -15.67 2.96 7.10
N THR A 58 -14.60 3.70 6.79
CA THR A 58 -14.53 4.45 5.53
C THR A 58 -14.07 3.61 4.33
N TYR A 59 -13.39 2.48 4.53
CA TYR A 59 -12.69 1.75 3.44
C TYR A 59 -13.23 0.34 3.15
N VAL A 60 -14.11 -0.20 3.99
CA VAL A 60 -14.61 -1.59 3.91
C VAL A 60 -16.11 -1.65 4.18
N GLY A 61 -16.79 -2.66 3.65
CA GLY A 61 -18.23 -2.85 3.80
C GLY A 61 -18.91 -3.14 2.45
N ALA A 62 -20.24 -3.07 2.44
CA ALA A 62 -21.00 -3.15 1.19
C ALA A 62 -20.57 -2.00 0.24
N PRO A 63 -20.38 -2.27 -1.06
CA PRO A 63 -20.00 -1.24 -2.03
C PRO A 63 -20.87 0.00 -1.94
N SER A 64 -20.25 1.17 -1.89
CA SER A 64 -20.93 2.46 -1.79
C SER A 64 -20.03 3.58 -2.30
N GLN A 65 -20.64 4.69 -2.72
CA GLN A 65 -19.91 5.87 -3.18
C GLN A 65 -18.95 6.40 -2.11
N ALA A 66 -19.35 6.39 -0.83
CA ALA A 66 -18.50 6.85 0.25
C ALA A 66 -17.19 6.04 0.39
N ILE A 67 -17.26 4.72 0.19
CA ILE A 67 -16.08 3.85 0.17
C ILE A 67 -15.22 4.15 -1.06
N ASP A 68 -15.82 4.32 -2.23
CA ASP A 68 -15.08 4.62 -3.46
C ASP A 68 -14.39 5.99 -3.40
N ASP A 69 -15.04 7.00 -2.81
CA ASP A 69 -14.46 8.32 -2.56
C ASP A 69 -13.29 8.24 -1.58
N ALA A 70 -13.42 7.42 -0.53
CA ALA A 70 -12.34 7.20 0.44
C ALA A 70 -11.12 6.55 -0.21
N TRP A 71 -11.31 5.50 -1.02
CA TRP A 71 -10.22 4.86 -1.76
C TRP A 71 -9.60 5.78 -2.82
N THR A 72 -10.42 6.57 -3.51
CA THR A 72 -9.96 7.60 -4.45
C THR A 72 -9.09 8.61 -3.74
N GLN A 73 -9.55 9.13 -2.59
CA GLN A 73 -8.78 10.06 -1.78
C GLN A 73 -7.50 9.42 -1.27
N LEU A 74 -7.53 8.16 -0.81
CA LEU A 74 -6.33 7.46 -0.31
C LEU A 74 -5.25 7.30 -1.38
N LEU A 75 -5.65 7.08 -2.64
CA LEU A 75 -4.75 6.84 -3.77
C LEU A 75 -4.36 8.12 -4.52
N TRP A 76 -5.02 9.25 -4.23
CA TRP A 76 -4.80 10.51 -4.92
C TRP A 76 -3.33 10.93 -4.99
N GLY A 77 -2.86 11.32 -6.18
CA GLY A 77 -1.53 11.93 -6.36
C GLY A 77 -0.36 10.98 -6.11
N ARG A 78 -0.59 9.66 -6.12
CA ARG A 78 0.41 8.63 -5.78
C ARG A 78 1.62 8.56 -6.71
N TYR A 79 1.50 9.10 -7.92
CA TYR A 79 2.60 9.19 -8.89
C TYR A 79 2.98 10.65 -9.11
N PHE A 80 4.28 10.95 -9.03
CA PHE A 80 4.82 12.28 -9.15
C PHE A 80 6.04 12.31 -10.08
N SER A 81 6.40 13.52 -10.50
CA SER A 81 7.57 13.77 -11.34
C SER A 81 8.85 13.67 -10.52
N ILE A 82 9.88 13.06 -11.11
CA ILE A 82 11.25 13.09 -10.59
C ILE A 82 12.21 13.61 -11.65
N SER A 83 13.31 14.20 -11.20
CA SER A 83 14.39 14.71 -12.03
C SER A 83 15.20 13.57 -12.62
N GLU A 84 15.93 13.85 -13.70
CA GLU A 84 16.85 12.88 -14.27
C GLU A 84 17.96 12.48 -13.29
N SER A 85 18.43 13.39 -12.44
CA SER A 85 19.39 13.06 -11.38
C SER A 85 18.81 12.08 -10.36
N GLU A 86 17.58 12.30 -9.90
CA GLU A 86 16.88 11.36 -9.00
C GLU A 86 16.68 9.99 -9.68
N ALA A 87 16.31 9.98 -10.97
CA ALA A 87 16.14 8.75 -11.75
C ALA A 87 17.46 7.95 -11.88
N LYS A 88 18.57 8.63 -12.19
CA LYS A 88 19.91 8.01 -12.25
C LYS A 88 20.34 7.42 -10.92
N GLU A 89 20.06 8.11 -9.83
CA GLU A 89 20.38 7.62 -8.49
C GLU A 89 19.56 6.38 -8.13
N LEU A 90 18.26 6.40 -8.44
CA LEU A 90 17.33 5.32 -8.11
C LEU A 90 17.51 4.07 -8.97
N TRP A 91 17.77 4.24 -10.26
CA TRP A 91 17.72 3.16 -11.25
C TRP A 91 19.06 2.88 -11.94
N GLY A 92 20.11 3.64 -11.58
CA GLY A 92 21.46 3.43 -12.09
C GLY A 92 21.53 3.56 -13.61
N ASN A 93 22.25 2.65 -14.27
CA ASN A 93 22.48 2.69 -15.72
C ASN A 93 21.21 2.41 -16.54
N ASP A 94 20.19 1.80 -15.94
CA ASP A 94 18.95 1.44 -16.62
C ASP A 94 17.91 2.58 -16.60
N TYR A 95 18.25 3.75 -16.02
CA TYR A 95 17.31 4.85 -15.83
C TYR A 95 16.59 5.28 -17.12
N GLU A 96 17.28 5.27 -18.27
CA GLU A 96 16.71 5.65 -19.57
C GLU A 96 15.52 4.75 -19.98
N ALA A 97 15.50 3.49 -19.55
CA ALA A 97 14.41 2.56 -19.84
C ALA A 97 13.10 2.93 -19.11
N TYR A 98 13.18 3.78 -18.08
CA TYR A 98 12.04 4.24 -17.28
C TYR A 98 11.56 5.65 -17.65
N TRP A 99 12.02 6.20 -18.78
CA TRP A 99 11.51 7.47 -19.29
C TRP A 99 10.03 7.36 -19.66
N ASP A 100 9.23 8.26 -19.10
CA ASP A 100 7.81 8.39 -19.42
C ASP A 100 7.65 9.19 -20.72
N HIS A 101 7.43 8.47 -21.82
CA HIS A 101 7.26 9.06 -23.15
C HIS A 101 5.95 9.87 -23.30
N ASP A 102 4.91 9.54 -22.55
CA ASP A 102 3.62 10.21 -22.63
C ASP A 102 3.66 11.56 -21.89
N LYS A 103 4.36 11.61 -20.75
CA LYS A 103 4.46 12.81 -19.90
C LYS A 103 5.76 13.59 -20.11
N SER A 104 6.72 13.08 -20.89
CA SER A 104 8.06 13.66 -21.13
C SER A 104 8.80 13.95 -19.84
N GLY A 105 9.28 12.91 -19.16
CA GLY A 105 10.06 13.02 -17.92
C GLY A 105 10.17 11.67 -17.23
N TYR A 106 10.49 11.65 -15.93
CA TYR A 106 10.44 10.44 -15.12
C TYR A 106 9.26 10.47 -14.15
N THR A 107 8.51 9.38 -14.11
CA THR A 107 7.35 9.20 -13.23
C THR A 107 7.67 8.14 -12.19
N ALA A 108 7.49 8.47 -10.92
CA ALA A 108 7.70 7.54 -9.82
C ALA A 108 6.57 7.66 -8.80
N GLY A 109 6.43 6.64 -7.95
CA GLY A 109 5.52 6.63 -6.82
C GLY A 109 6.04 5.69 -5.76
N PHE A 110 5.58 5.84 -4.53
CA PHE A 110 5.97 4.89 -3.49
C PHE A 110 5.18 3.59 -3.61
N ASP A 111 5.89 2.49 -3.42
CA ASP A 111 5.34 1.14 -3.52
C ASP A 111 4.14 0.91 -2.58
N MET A 112 4.11 1.57 -1.42
CA MET A 112 2.95 1.55 -0.51
C MET A 112 1.64 1.93 -1.21
N PHE A 113 1.63 2.96 -2.07
CA PHE A 113 0.42 3.34 -2.80
C PHE A 113 0.08 2.34 -3.92
N HIS A 114 1.07 1.69 -4.51
CA HIS A 114 0.83 0.59 -5.46
C HIS A 114 0.26 -0.67 -4.77
N GLN A 115 0.70 -0.95 -3.54
CA GLN A 115 0.11 -2.00 -2.69
C GLN A 115 -1.35 -1.69 -2.34
N LEU A 116 -1.65 -0.45 -1.94
CA LEU A 116 -3.01 0.01 -1.67
C LEU A 116 -3.89 -0.04 -2.93
N HIS A 117 -3.32 0.31 -4.08
CA HIS A 117 -3.97 0.18 -5.37
C HIS A 117 -4.37 -1.26 -5.67
N CYS A 118 -3.41 -2.18 -5.55
CA CYS A 118 -3.63 -3.61 -5.72
C CYS A 118 -4.72 -4.14 -4.77
N LEU A 119 -4.74 -3.66 -3.52
CA LEU A 119 -5.74 -4.04 -2.54
C LEU A 119 -7.14 -3.53 -2.91
N ASN A 120 -7.25 -2.30 -3.42
CA ASN A 120 -8.52 -1.76 -3.91
C ASN A 120 -9.04 -2.54 -5.11
N GLN A 121 -8.16 -2.96 -6.03
CA GLN A 121 -8.53 -3.79 -7.18
C GLN A 121 -9.05 -5.16 -6.74
N ILE A 122 -8.43 -5.78 -5.74
CA ILE A 122 -8.94 -7.03 -5.13
C ILE A 122 -10.31 -6.78 -4.47
N ARG A 123 -10.46 -5.69 -3.71
CA ARG A 123 -11.75 -5.30 -3.07
C ARG A 123 -12.86 -5.20 -4.11
N GLN A 124 -12.63 -4.49 -5.22
CA GLN A 124 -13.62 -4.35 -6.29
C GLN A 124 -13.94 -5.69 -6.97
N ALA A 125 -12.92 -6.54 -7.18
CA ALA A 125 -13.09 -7.86 -7.78
C ALA A 125 -13.92 -8.84 -6.93
N LEU A 126 -14.06 -8.61 -5.62
CA LEU A 126 -14.95 -9.36 -4.72
C LEU A 126 -16.43 -8.97 -4.89
N HIS A 127 -16.72 -7.84 -5.54
CA HIS A 127 -18.07 -7.29 -5.72
C HIS A 127 -18.37 -7.00 -7.20
N ARG A 128 -18.20 -8.00 -8.08
CA ARG A 128 -18.35 -7.84 -9.53
C ARG A 128 -19.75 -7.41 -9.99
N ASP A 129 -20.77 -7.72 -9.19
CA ASP A 129 -22.14 -7.25 -9.46
C ASP A 129 -22.26 -5.71 -9.35
N TYR A 130 -21.36 -5.08 -8.58
CA TYR A 130 -21.30 -3.64 -8.40
C TYR A 130 -20.19 -2.99 -9.24
N TYR A 131 -19.02 -3.64 -9.36
CA TYR A 131 -17.88 -3.17 -10.14
C TYR A 131 -17.71 -4.02 -11.40
N PRO A 132 -18.33 -3.65 -12.54
CA PRO A 132 -18.18 -4.39 -13.78
C PRO A 132 -16.76 -4.25 -14.34
N GLU A 133 -16.31 -5.26 -15.07
CA GLU A 133 -14.95 -5.34 -15.60
C GLU A 133 -14.66 -4.25 -16.66
N THR A 134 -13.48 -3.60 -16.60
CA THR A 134 -13.07 -2.50 -17.50
C THR A 134 -11.78 -2.80 -18.28
N ALA A 135 -11.65 -2.39 -19.54
CA ALA A 135 -10.61 -2.83 -20.50
C ALA A 135 -9.12 -2.82 -20.06
N ILE A 136 -8.77 -2.06 -19.04
CA ILE A 136 -7.47 -2.08 -18.37
C ILE A 136 -7.80 -2.50 -16.94
N HIS A 137 -7.49 -3.75 -16.57
CA HIS A 137 -7.85 -4.40 -15.30
C HIS A 137 -9.20 -5.13 -15.23
N GLY A 138 -9.80 -5.40 -16.40
CA GLY A 138 -11.01 -6.20 -16.64
C GLY A 138 -11.34 -6.33 -18.13
N GLU A 139 -12.18 -7.29 -18.52
CA GLU A 139 -12.49 -7.70 -19.89
C GLU A 139 -12.22 -6.74 -21.07
N VAL A 140 -11.42 -7.22 -22.03
CA VAL A 140 -11.48 -6.81 -23.44
C VAL A 140 -12.67 -7.52 -24.10
N LYS A 141 -13.79 -6.81 -24.34
CA LYS A 141 -14.69 -7.18 -25.43
C LYS A 141 -14.01 -6.87 -26.77
N LYS A 142 -13.21 -7.80 -27.28
CA LYS A 142 -12.94 -7.91 -28.73
C LYS A 142 -13.36 -9.31 -29.19
N ARG A 143 -14.43 -9.36 -29.99
CA ARG A 143 -14.89 -10.53 -30.76
C ARG A 143 -15.42 -11.73 -29.96
N GLY A 144 -16.33 -11.50 -29.02
CA GLY A 144 -17.26 -12.54 -28.54
C GLY A 144 -16.65 -13.74 -27.79
N ARG A 145 -15.43 -13.61 -27.25
CA ARG A 145 -14.82 -14.60 -26.35
C ARG A 145 -14.36 -13.93 -25.06
N THR A 146 -15.02 -14.28 -23.97
CA THR A 146 -14.73 -13.84 -22.60
C THR A 146 -13.29 -14.23 -22.23
N CYS A 147 -12.41 -13.26 -21.98
CA CYS A 147 -11.00 -13.51 -21.65
C CYS A 147 -10.76 -13.41 -20.14
N ALA A 148 -11.40 -14.29 -19.36
CA ALA A 148 -11.18 -14.45 -17.91
C ALA A 148 -9.69 -14.62 -17.52
N LYS A 149 -8.83 -15.05 -18.45
CA LYS A 149 -7.38 -15.27 -18.24
C LYS A 149 -6.55 -14.01 -18.02
N ILE A 150 -6.96 -12.83 -18.51
CA ILE A 150 -6.16 -11.59 -18.37
C ILE A 150 -6.38 -10.97 -16.98
N LEU A 151 -7.64 -10.94 -16.52
CA LEU A 151 -8.00 -10.50 -15.17
C LEU A 151 -7.31 -11.34 -14.09
N GLY A 152 -7.25 -12.67 -14.30
CA GLY A 152 -6.57 -13.59 -13.40
C GLY A 152 -5.10 -13.21 -13.17
N LYS A 153 -4.35 -12.93 -14.23
CA LYS A 153 -2.93 -12.55 -14.12
C LYS A 153 -2.71 -11.25 -13.37
N TYR A 154 -3.59 -10.26 -13.55
CA TYR A 154 -3.47 -8.98 -12.87
C TYR A 154 -3.79 -9.10 -11.37
N LEU A 155 -4.85 -9.84 -11.01
CA LEU A 155 -5.16 -10.12 -9.61
C LEU A 155 -4.08 -11.01 -8.96
N GLU A 156 -3.51 -11.98 -9.67
CA GLU A 156 -2.37 -12.77 -9.21
C GLU A 156 -1.14 -11.90 -8.93
N HIS A 157 -0.86 -10.91 -9.79
CA HIS A 157 0.17 -9.91 -9.55
C HIS A 157 -0.12 -9.10 -8.28
N CYS A 158 -1.35 -8.57 -8.14
CA CYS A 158 -1.77 -7.81 -6.96
C CYS A 158 -1.58 -8.62 -5.67
N ILE A 159 -2.08 -9.86 -5.64
CA ILE A 159 -1.97 -10.76 -4.49
C ILE A 159 -0.50 -11.05 -4.16
N ASN A 160 0.32 -11.41 -5.15
CA ASN A 160 1.71 -11.73 -4.92
C ASN A 160 2.54 -10.50 -4.52
N HIS A 161 2.23 -9.31 -5.04
CA HIS A 161 2.89 -8.06 -4.67
C HIS A 161 2.60 -7.68 -3.22
N ILE A 162 1.33 -7.73 -2.79
CA ILE A 162 0.94 -7.51 -1.39
C ILE A 162 1.59 -8.53 -0.47
N ARG A 163 1.58 -9.82 -0.83
CA ARG A 163 2.26 -10.87 -0.05
C ARG A 163 3.75 -10.58 0.15
N GLN A 164 4.47 -10.23 -0.92
CA GLN A 164 5.90 -9.88 -0.84
C GLN A 164 6.12 -8.67 0.07
N SER A 165 5.25 -7.67 -0.05
CA SER A 165 5.30 -6.45 0.75
C SER A 165 5.09 -6.72 2.24
N LEU A 166 4.08 -7.52 2.61
CA LEU A 166 3.83 -7.91 3.99
C LEU A 166 5.04 -8.64 4.61
N MET A 167 5.70 -9.52 3.84
CA MET A 167 6.91 -10.21 4.27
C MET A 167 8.13 -9.28 4.37
N CYS A 168 8.24 -8.30 3.47
CA CYS A 168 9.30 -7.29 3.48
C CYS A 168 9.18 -6.39 4.72
N TRP A 169 7.96 -5.96 5.07
CA TRP A 169 7.72 -5.17 6.29
C TRP A 169 7.90 -5.98 7.56
N GLY A 170 7.46 -7.25 7.56
CA GLY A 170 7.74 -8.21 8.63
C GLY A 170 7.24 -7.75 10.01
N SER A 171 5.95 -7.42 10.14
CA SER A 171 5.40 -7.01 11.44
C SER A 171 5.70 -8.05 12.54
N THR A 172 6.14 -7.56 13.70
CA THR A 172 6.47 -8.37 14.89
C THR A 172 5.44 -8.24 16.00
N ALA A 173 4.30 -7.59 15.73
CA ALA A 173 3.20 -7.47 16.68
C ALA A 173 2.66 -8.86 17.06
N VAL A 174 2.54 -9.12 18.36
CA VAL A 174 2.00 -10.38 18.88
C VAL A 174 0.47 -10.30 18.89
N THR A 175 -0.18 -11.15 18.11
CA THR A 175 -1.64 -11.27 18.07
C THR A 175 -2.11 -12.44 18.92
N PRO A 176 -2.83 -12.21 20.04
CA PRO A 176 -3.26 -13.30 20.91
C PRO A 176 -4.45 -14.05 20.31
N ILE A 177 -4.61 -15.32 20.71
CA ILE A 177 -5.82 -16.11 20.44
C ILE A 177 -6.73 -16.00 21.68
N LYS A 178 -7.97 -15.55 21.48
CA LYS A 178 -8.99 -15.45 22.54
C LYS A 178 -10.06 -16.52 22.29
N PHE A 179 -10.48 -17.23 23.33
CA PHE A 179 -11.62 -18.15 23.26
C PHE A 179 -12.95 -17.39 23.32
N PHE A 180 -13.87 -17.73 22.44
CA PHE A 180 -15.21 -17.13 22.35
C PHE A 180 -16.27 -18.20 22.66
N PRO A 181 -16.93 -18.17 23.83
CA PRO A 181 -17.89 -19.21 24.22
C PRO A 181 -19.02 -19.43 23.23
N GLY A 182 -19.59 -18.35 22.67
CA GLY A 182 -20.64 -18.45 21.66
C GLY A 182 -20.18 -19.09 20.35
N TYR A 183 -18.93 -18.88 19.95
CA TYR A 183 -18.33 -19.47 18.75
C TYR A 183 -17.78 -20.89 19.00
N GLY A 184 -17.50 -21.25 20.25
CA GLY A 184 -16.99 -22.57 20.65
C GLY A 184 -15.50 -22.80 20.34
N HIS A 185 -14.78 -21.80 19.80
CA HIS A 185 -13.37 -21.91 19.41
C HIS A 185 -12.57 -20.65 19.77
N GLY A 186 -11.24 -20.76 19.65
CA GLY A 186 -10.32 -19.63 19.73
C GLY A 186 -10.23 -18.89 18.40
N TYR A 187 -10.17 -17.55 18.45
CA TYR A 187 -9.97 -16.71 17.28
C TYR A 187 -8.89 -15.64 17.55
N VAL A 188 -8.17 -15.25 16.50
CA VAL A 188 -7.07 -14.29 16.57
C VAL A 188 -7.57 -12.86 16.81
N LYS A 189 -7.02 -12.17 17.80
CA LYS A 189 -7.27 -10.74 18.01
C LYS A 189 -6.22 -9.93 17.25
N SER A 190 -6.60 -9.51 16.05
CA SER A 190 -5.75 -8.71 15.14
C SER A 190 -5.65 -7.23 15.54
N ASP A 191 -6.52 -6.74 16.42
CA ASP A 191 -6.47 -5.40 17.03
C ASP A 191 -5.39 -5.28 18.11
N ALA A 192 -4.31 -6.05 18.00
CA ALA A 192 -3.12 -5.88 18.82
C ALA A 192 -2.44 -4.54 18.50
N MET A 193 -1.52 -4.13 19.37
CA MET A 193 -0.68 -2.96 19.12
C MET A 193 0.43 -3.30 18.13
N HIS A 194 0.53 -2.51 17.06
CA HIS A 194 1.56 -2.61 16.02
C HIS A 194 2.52 -1.43 16.08
N THR A 195 3.77 -1.65 15.68
CA THR A 195 4.72 -0.56 15.41
C THR A 195 4.68 -0.27 13.91
N CYS A 196 4.13 0.88 13.53
CA CYS A 196 3.95 1.27 12.13
C CYS A 196 4.77 2.51 11.79
N ARG A 197 5.04 2.71 10.50
CA ARG A 197 5.41 4.04 10.01
C ARG A 197 4.17 4.92 9.96
N LYS A 198 4.28 6.18 10.38
CA LYS A 198 3.20 7.15 10.27
C LYS A 198 2.88 7.39 8.79
N PHE A 199 1.60 7.38 8.45
CA PHE A 199 1.14 7.55 7.08
C PHE A 199 1.19 9.02 6.67
N GLU A 200 0.80 9.92 7.57
CA GLU A 200 0.56 11.34 7.29
C GLU A 200 1.83 12.06 6.79
N PRO A 201 3.02 11.90 7.41
CA PRO A 201 4.21 12.59 6.91
C PRO A 201 4.66 12.08 5.53
N ILE A 202 4.41 10.81 5.20
CA ILE A 202 4.71 10.24 3.88
C ILE A 202 3.71 10.80 2.86
N ARG A 203 2.43 10.84 3.23
CA ARG A 203 1.35 11.39 2.42
C ARG A 203 1.58 12.86 2.07
N GLU A 204 1.93 13.68 3.06
CA GLU A 204 2.27 15.10 2.86
C GLU A 204 3.43 15.27 1.87
N PHE A 205 4.48 14.47 2.01
CA PHE A 205 5.61 14.50 1.08
C PHE A 205 5.17 14.19 -0.36
N VAL A 206 4.34 13.16 -0.55
CA VAL A 206 3.83 12.79 -1.88
C VAL A 206 2.96 13.91 -2.46
N SER A 207 2.09 14.52 -1.67
CA SER A 207 1.29 15.67 -2.10
C SER A 207 2.17 16.83 -2.55
N GLU A 208 3.21 17.16 -1.79
CA GLU A 208 4.15 18.23 -2.14
C GLU A 208 4.93 17.93 -3.44
N ARG A 209 5.28 16.67 -3.69
CA ARG A 209 5.91 16.23 -4.94
C ARG A 209 4.94 16.24 -6.13
N PHE A 210 3.67 15.94 -5.89
CA PHE A 210 2.65 15.89 -6.93
C PHE A 210 2.38 17.27 -7.51
N ASN A 211 1.95 18.22 -6.67
CA ASN A 211 1.56 19.57 -7.12
C ASN A 211 1.90 20.70 -6.14
N GLY A 212 2.71 20.43 -5.11
CA GLY A 212 3.15 21.43 -4.13
C GLY A 212 4.52 22.03 -4.44
N SER A 213 5.19 22.49 -3.39
CA SER A 213 6.47 23.21 -3.45
C SER A 213 7.65 22.34 -3.88
N LEU A 214 7.53 21.01 -3.77
CA LEU A 214 8.57 20.04 -4.13
C LEU A 214 8.37 19.44 -5.53
N HIS A 215 7.39 19.95 -6.30
CA HIS A 215 7.12 19.48 -7.64
C HIS A 215 8.34 19.64 -8.57
N VAL A 216 8.67 18.59 -9.31
CA VAL A 216 9.73 18.63 -10.33
C VAL A 216 9.12 18.92 -11.70
N PRO A 217 9.41 20.09 -12.32
CA PRO A 217 8.86 20.44 -13.62
C PRO A 217 9.30 19.48 -14.72
N ARG A 218 8.40 19.23 -15.68
CA ARG A 218 8.69 18.40 -16.86
C ARG A 218 9.17 19.26 -18.04
N PRO A 219 10.09 18.77 -18.89
CA PRO A 219 10.58 19.48 -20.07
C PRO A 219 9.50 20.05 -20.99
N ASN A 220 8.38 19.34 -21.19
CA ASN A 220 7.26 19.79 -22.02
C ASN A 220 6.26 20.68 -21.26
N GLY A 221 6.51 21.00 -19.99
CA GLY A 221 5.59 21.73 -19.12
C GLY A 221 4.36 20.92 -18.68
N TYR A 222 4.32 19.60 -18.89
CA TYR A 222 3.22 18.75 -18.46
C TYR A 222 3.02 18.86 -16.95
N LYS A 223 1.78 19.10 -16.54
CA LYS A 223 1.34 19.11 -15.15
C LYS A 223 0.25 18.06 -15.00
N ASP A 224 0.45 17.18 -14.04
CA ASP A 224 -0.54 16.17 -13.71
C ASP A 224 -1.70 16.83 -12.97
N HIS A 225 -2.83 16.98 -13.63
CA HIS A 225 -4.05 17.60 -13.09
C HIS A 225 -5.13 16.56 -12.76
N PHE A 226 -4.94 15.32 -13.21
CA PHE A 226 -5.90 14.24 -13.07
C PHE A 226 -5.17 13.06 -12.48
N ASP A 227 -5.49 12.73 -11.23
CA ASP A 227 -5.04 11.46 -10.69
C ASP A 227 -5.73 10.35 -11.49
N HIS A 228 -5.02 9.84 -12.50
CA HIS A 228 -5.37 8.61 -13.16
C HIS A 228 -4.99 7.48 -12.19
N ALA A 229 -5.78 7.34 -11.13
CA ALA A 229 -5.83 6.14 -10.31
C ALA A 229 -6.39 4.99 -11.17
N TYR A 230 -5.62 4.54 -12.16
CA TYR A 230 -5.85 3.27 -12.85
C TYR A 230 -5.62 2.12 -11.90
#